data_AF-A0AAD1XMF5-F1
#
_entry.id   AF-A0AAD1XMF5-F1
#
_cell.length_a   1.000
_cell.length_b   1.000
_cell.length_c   1.000
_cell.angle_alpha   90.00
_cell.angle_beta   90.00
_cell.angle_gamma   90.00
#
_symmetry.space_group_name_H-M   'P 1'
#
loop_
_entity.id
_entity.type
_entity.pdbx_description
1 polymer ?
#
loop_
_entity_poly.entity_id
_entity_poly.type
_entity_poly.pdbx_seq_one_letter_code
_entity_poly.pdbx_strand_id
1 'polypeptide(L)'
;MGLAKSLSMSLIGKQIDGIYHTGICVYGKEYFYGNGINCENEGATPFGTPTETIELGETELPQEMFHDFLQDISERFTFLTYNIATNNCNHFTNECSTFLVDKTIPDFALKQAEEFFETPLGQMVKPMVMAQQNALIQGASSMFDTGSAENENKTLNVNPEAVLNTFSQLQGETPVAADLSDSITAISDISLLQESIITTPCLVLYLWSSVNEECKDSNTKIGEIAEKFSNDETSQVTFFSVNTQQVVEVAYNFNVKTIPCTYVYQNGEVVLTQEKFDPEELEQKLTELKKE
;
A
#
# COMPACT_ATOMS: atom_id res chain seq x y z
N MET A 1 21.85 -10.98 -10.34
CA MET A 1 22.46 -11.48 -9.08
C MET A 1 22.46 -10.33 -8.09
N GLY A 2 21.73 -10.46 -6.97
CA GLY A 2 21.53 -9.36 -6.02
C GLY A 2 22.76 -9.04 -5.17
N LEU A 3 22.88 -7.79 -4.71
CA LEU A 3 23.97 -7.33 -3.84
C LEU A 3 24.05 -8.08 -2.51
N ALA A 4 22.91 -8.56 -1.99
CA ALA A 4 22.88 -9.44 -0.81
C ALA A 4 23.67 -10.74 -1.04
N LYS A 5 23.53 -11.34 -2.22
CA LYS A 5 24.20 -12.59 -2.60
C LYS A 5 25.72 -12.47 -2.71
N SER A 6 26.23 -11.32 -3.15
CA SER A 6 27.67 -11.12 -3.32
C SER A 6 28.40 -10.67 -2.04
N LEU A 7 27.70 -10.06 -1.09
CA LEU A 7 28.30 -9.45 0.11
C LEU A 7 28.05 -10.23 1.42
N SER A 8 27.03 -11.10 1.45
CA SER A 8 26.59 -11.80 2.66
C SER A 8 27.65 -12.67 3.32
N MET A 9 28.40 -13.49 2.56
CA MET A 9 29.46 -14.32 3.17
C MET A 9 30.58 -13.50 3.81
N SER A 10 30.93 -12.34 3.24
CA SER A 10 32.05 -11.51 3.74
C SER A 10 31.65 -10.69 4.98
N LEU A 11 30.40 -10.23 5.05
CA LEU A 11 29.91 -9.33 6.11
C LEU A 11 29.17 -10.06 7.25
N ILE A 12 28.55 -11.20 6.95
CA ILE A 12 27.61 -11.89 7.85
C ILE A 12 28.10 -13.30 8.21
N GLY A 13 29.10 -13.82 7.49
CA GLY A 13 29.63 -15.17 7.71
C GLY A 13 28.67 -16.30 7.28
N LYS A 14 27.56 -15.95 6.63
CA LYS A 14 26.56 -16.86 6.04
C LYS A 14 26.15 -16.33 4.67
N GLN A 15 25.96 -17.23 3.71
CA GLN A 15 25.48 -16.89 2.38
C GLN A 15 23.99 -16.56 2.47
N ILE A 16 23.62 -15.32 2.14
CA ILE A 16 22.25 -14.83 2.01
C ILE A 16 22.02 -14.53 0.54
N ASP A 17 21.19 -15.32 -0.13
CA ASP A 17 20.99 -15.26 -1.58
C ASP A 17 20.04 -14.12 -2.03
N GLY A 18 19.32 -13.50 -1.09
CA GLY A 18 18.44 -12.35 -1.27
C GLY A 18 17.71 -11.99 0.05
N ILE A 19 17.00 -10.86 0.09
CA ILE A 19 15.96 -10.61 1.09
C ILE A 19 14.66 -11.15 0.49
N TYR A 20 14.07 -12.16 1.10
CA TYR A 20 12.93 -12.88 0.54
C TYR A 20 11.63 -12.21 0.97
N HIS A 21 10.85 -11.79 -0.01
CA HIS A 21 9.43 -11.51 0.12
C HIS A 21 8.65 -12.72 -0.40
N THR A 22 7.57 -13.10 0.29
CA THR A 22 6.72 -14.21 -0.14
C THR A 22 5.25 -13.81 -0.14
N GLY A 23 4.52 -14.29 -1.15
CA GLY A 23 3.07 -14.30 -1.24
C GLY A 23 2.56 -15.73 -1.47
N ILE A 24 1.28 -15.96 -1.22
CA ILE A 24 0.60 -17.23 -1.49
C ILE A 24 -0.24 -17.10 -2.77
N CYS A 25 0.05 -17.94 -3.77
CA CYS A 25 -0.71 -17.98 -5.01
C CYS A 25 -1.79 -19.07 -4.91
N VAL A 26 -3.06 -18.68 -4.97
CA VAL A 26 -4.22 -19.59 -4.92
C VAL A 26 -5.43 -18.92 -5.56
N TYR A 27 -6.30 -19.70 -6.21
CA TYR A 27 -7.48 -19.19 -6.93
C TYR A 27 -7.17 -18.16 -8.04
N GLY A 28 -5.98 -18.25 -8.67
CA GLY A 28 -5.54 -17.30 -9.70
C GLY A 28 -5.13 -15.92 -9.15
N LYS A 29 -4.94 -15.82 -7.83
CA LYS A 29 -4.60 -14.60 -7.10
C LYS A 29 -3.35 -14.83 -6.28
N GLU A 30 -2.55 -13.78 -6.10
CA GLU A 30 -1.45 -13.72 -5.15
C GLU A 30 -1.86 -12.87 -3.94
N TYR A 31 -1.80 -13.46 -2.74
CA TYR A 31 -2.05 -12.76 -1.48
C TYR A 31 -0.75 -12.56 -0.72
N PHE A 32 -0.51 -11.34 -0.24
CA PHE A 32 0.73 -11.00 0.47
C PHE A 32 0.48 -9.95 1.54
N TYR A 33 1.45 -9.79 2.45
CA TYR A 33 1.39 -8.80 3.52
C TYR A 33 2.47 -7.72 3.36
N GLY A 34 2.02 -6.47 3.37
CA GLY A 34 2.88 -5.28 3.40
C GLY A 34 2.36 -4.27 4.43
N ASN A 35 1.55 -3.32 3.97
CA ASN A 35 0.83 -2.33 4.79
C ASN A 35 -0.54 -2.85 5.31
N GLY A 36 -0.79 -4.13 5.13
CA GLY A 36 -2.11 -4.75 5.18
C GLY A 36 -2.09 -6.03 4.37
N ILE A 37 -3.14 -6.83 4.48
CA ILE A 37 -3.36 -7.97 3.59
C ILE A 37 -3.74 -7.43 2.22
N ASN A 38 -2.96 -7.79 1.20
CA ASN A 38 -3.18 -7.40 -0.18
C ASN A 38 -3.47 -8.63 -1.04
N CYS A 39 -4.17 -8.41 -2.15
CA CYS A 39 -4.56 -9.45 -3.09
C CYS A 39 -4.53 -8.90 -4.51
N GLU A 40 -3.73 -9.49 -5.39
CA GLU A 40 -3.62 -9.11 -6.79
C GLU A 40 -3.67 -10.35 -7.69
N ASN A 41 -3.74 -10.15 -9.00
CA ASN A 41 -3.54 -11.26 -9.94
C ASN A 41 -2.08 -11.75 -9.86
N GLU A 42 -1.86 -13.04 -10.07
CA GLU A 42 -0.52 -13.64 -10.02
C GLU A 42 0.44 -12.92 -10.98
N GLY A 43 1.60 -12.48 -10.46
CA GLY A 43 2.60 -11.76 -11.25
C GLY A 43 2.26 -10.30 -11.58
N ALA A 44 1.12 -9.78 -11.08
CA ALA A 44 0.73 -8.37 -11.16
C ALA A 44 0.96 -7.63 -9.83
N THR A 45 1.57 -8.27 -8.84
CA THR A 45 1.99 -7.61 -7.60
C THR A 45 3.10 -6.59 -7.89
N PRO A 46 3.34 -5.62 -6.98
CA PRO A 46 4.48 -4.71 -7.10
C PRO A 46 5.80 -5.45 -7.26
N PHE A 47 5.93 -6.63 -6.65
CA PHE A 47 7.11 -7.49 -6.74
C PHE A 47 7.34 -8.11 -8.12
N GLY A 48 6.39 -7.98 -9.05
CA GLY A 48 6.47 -8.47 -10.40
C GLY A 48 6.47 -9.99 -10.48
N THR A 49 7.25 -10.54 -11.41
CA THR A 49 7.34 -12.00 -11.57
C THR A 49 8.18 -12.62 -10.45
N PRO A 50 7.69 -13.65 -9.75
CA PRO A 50 8.43 -14.28 -8.66
C PRO A 50 9.76 -14.85 -9.14
N THR A 51 10.81 -14.65 -8.35
CA THR A 51 12.14 -15.22 -8.63
C THR A 51 12.20 -16.73 -8.45
N GLU A 52 11.28 -17.27 -7.66
CA GLU A 52 11.11 -18.70 -7.39
C GLU A 52 9.63 -18.97 -7.06
N THR A 53 9.09 -20.06 -7.59
CA THR A 53 7.73 -20.53 -7.28
C THR A 53 7.83 -21.93 -6.68
N ILE A 54 7.17 -22.13 -5.53
CA ILE A 54 7.23 -23.39 -4.80
C ILE A 54 5.80 -23.91 -4.64
N GLU A 55 5.56 -25.10 -5.19
CA GLU A 55 4.28 -25.78 -5.06
C GLU A 55 4.11 -26.32 -3.64
N LEU A 56 3.14 -25.78 -2.91
CA LEU A 56 2.86 -26.17 -1.52
C LEU A 56 1.87 -27.33 -1.46
N GLY A 57 0.92 -27.40 -2.38
CA GLY A 57 -0.07 -28.47 -2.49
C GLY A 57 -1.37 -28.01 -3.11
N GLU A 58 -2.40 -28.83 -2.97
CA GLU A 58 -3.76 -28.55 -3.44
C GLU A 58 -4.69 -28.35 -2.23
N THR A 59 -5.66 -27.44 -2.37
CA THR A 59 -6.68 -27.19 -1.36
C THR A 59 -8.07 -27.37 -1.98
N GLU A 60 -8.97 -27.99 -1.23
CA GLU A 60 -10.40 -28.09 -1.57
C GLU A 60 -11.22 -26.96 -0.92
N LEU A 61 -10.57 -26.08 -0.14
CA LEU A 61 -11.25 -24.96 0.49
C LEU A 61 -11.81 -24.02 -0.58
N PRO A 62 -13.07 -23.58 -0.45
CA PRO A 62 -13.62 -22.53 -1.28
C PRO A 62 -12.89 -21.20 -1.03
N GLN A 63 -12.80 -20.37 -2.06
CA GLN A 63 -12.19 -19.04 -1.97
C GLN A 63 -12.85 -18.17 -0.87
N GLU A 64 -14.17 -18.24 -0.73
CA GLU A 64 -14.92 -17.50 0.30
C GLU A 64 -14.46 -17.86 1.73
N MET A 65 -14.26 -19.15 2.02
CA MET A 65 -13.75 -19.59 3.33
C MET A 65 -12.33 -19.09 3.60
N PHE A 66 -11.52 -18.96 2.56
CA PHE A 66 -10.19 -18.36 2.69
C PHE A 66 -10.27 -16.86 2.94
N HIS A 67 -11.21 -16.15 2.31
CA HIS A 67 -11.42 -14.72 2.55
C HIS A 67 -11.95 -14.44 3.95
N ASP A 68 -12.86 -15.28 4.47
CA ASP A 68 -13.32 -15.20 5.87
C ASP A 68 -12.14 -15.38 6.83
N PHE A 69 -11.26 -16.35 6.57
CA PHE A 69 -10.02 -16.52 7.34
C PHE A 69 -9.12 -15.29 7.25
N LEU A 70 -8.92 -14.70 6.06
CA LEU A 70 -8.11 -13.48 5.90
C LEU A 70 -8.69 -12.30 6.69
N GLN A 71 -10.01 -12.19 6.75
CA GLN A 71 -10.71 -11.20 7.56
C GLN A 71 -10.49 -11.44 9.06
N ASP A 72 -10.58 -12.69 9.53
CA ASP A 72 -10.35 -13.04 10.94
C ASP A 72 -8.92 -12.71 11.41
N ILE A 73 -7.94 -12.76 10.51
CA ILE A 73 -6.54 -12.48 10.84
C ILE A 73 -6.11 -11.04 10.53
N SER A 74 -6.96 -10.22 9.90
CA SER A 74 -6.57 -8.92 9.35
C SER A 74 -6.05 -7.96 10.41
N GLU A 75 -6.61 -7.98 11.63
CA GLU A 75 -6.16 -7.14 12.75
C GLU A 75 -4.72 -7.45 13.20
N ARG A 76 -4.22 -8.67 12.92
CA ARG A 76 -2.84 -9.06 13.20
C ARG A 76 -1.88 -8.66 12.09
N PHE A 77 -2.38 -8.40 10.89
CA PHE A 77 -1.61 -8.09 9.68
C PHE A 77 -1.96 -6.69 9.14
N THR A 78 -1.81 -5.68 9.99
CA THR A 78 -2.00 -4.26 9.65
C THR A 78 -0.66 -3.56 9.45
N PHE A 79 -0.66 -2.34 8.94
CA PHE A 79 0.55 -1.51 8.93
C PHE A 79 1.17 -1.34 10.33
N LEU A 80 0.34 -1.09 11.35
CA LEU A 80 0.79 -0.83 12.72
C LEU A 80 1.38 -2.07 13.40
N THR A 81 0.92 -3.26 13.02
CA THR A 81 1.41 -4.53 13.56
C THR A 81 2.60 -5.08 12.79
N TYR A 82 3.03 -4.44 11.70
CA TYR A 82 4.15 -4.91 10.89
C TYR A 82 5.44 -4.93 11.72
N ASN A 83 6.16 -6.05 11.65
CA ASN A 83 7.46 -6.22 12.27
C ASN A 83 8.38 -7.02 11.37
N ILE A 84 9.47 -6.39 10.92
CA ILE A 84 10.43 -7.01 10.01
C ILE A 84 11.02 -8.32 10.57
N ALA A 85 11.11 -8.47 11.89
CA ALA A 85 11.63 -9.68 12.53
C ALA A 85 10.56 -10.74 12.80
N THR A 86 9.38 -10.33 13.29
CA THR A 86 8.42 -11.27 13.91
C THR A 86 7.02 -11.26 13.32
N ASN A 87 6.71 -10.33 12.41
CA ASN A 87 5.39 -10.23 11.80
C ASN A 87 5.49 -9.52 10.44
N ASN A 88 5.88 -10.27 9.42
CA ASN A 88 6.12 -9.75 8.06
C ASN A 88 5.46 -10.66 7.02
N CYS A 89 5.66 -10.37 5.73
CA CYS A 89 5.13 -11.17 4.62
C CYS A 89 5.35 -12.68 4.76
N ASN A 90 6.51 -13.12 5.25
CA ASN A 90 6.83 -14.55 5.38
C ASN A 90 6.01 -15.22 6.49
N HIS A 91 5.69 -14.49 7.56
CA HIS A 91 4.84 -15.01 8.63
C HIS A 91 3.38 -15.12 8.16
N PHE A 92 2.89 -14.09 7.48
CA PHE A 92 1.57 -14.10 6.85
C PHE A 92 1.42 -15.27 5.86
N THR A 93 2.36 -15.40 4.92
CA THR A 93 2.33 -16.45 3.89
C THR A 93 2.43 -17.85 4.52
N ASN A 94 3.15 -17.98 5.64
CA ASN A 94 3.17 -19.22 6.42
C ASN A 94 1.82 -19.57 7.07
N GLU A 95 1.12 -18.59 7.64
CA GLU A 95 -0.21 -18.80 8.20
C GLU A 95 -1.23 -19.19 7.12
N CYS A 96 -1.20 -18.51 5.97
CA CYS A 96 -2.04 -18.87 4.82
C CYS A 96 -1.74 -20.27 4.31
N SER A 97 -0.47 -20.64 4.15
CA SER A 97 -0.05 -21.98 3.74
C SER A 97 -0.53 -23.05 4.73
N THR A 98 -0.42 -22.78 6.03
CA THR A 98 -0.87 -23.70 7.08
C THR A 98 -2.39 -23.88 7.03
N PHE A 99 -3.14 -22.78 6.86
CA PHE A 99 -4.60 -22.84 6.76
C PHE A 99 -5.07 -23.59 5.51
N LEU A 100 -4.45 -23.32 4.35
CA LEU A 100 -4.89 -23.87 3.07
C LEU A 100 -4.52 -25.34 2.87
N VAL A 101 -3.32 -25.75 3.30
CA VAL A 101 -2.75 -27.06 2.97
C VAL A 101 -2.03 -27.76 4.13
N ASP A 102 -2.13 -27.23 5.36
CA ASP A 102 -1.48 -27.77 6.57
C ASP A 102 0.04 -27.97 6.43
N LYS A 103 0.70 -27.01 5.77
CA LYS A 103 2.15 -27.00 5.58
C LYS A 103 2.73 -25.63 5.87
N THR A 104 3.98 -25.63 6.34
CA THR A 104 4.78 -24.42 6.46
C THR A 104 5.46 -24.07 5.15
N ILE A 105 5.76 -22.79 4.95
CA ILE A 105 6.64 -22.36 3.86
C ILE A 105 8.09 -22.79 4.16
N PRO A 106 9.00 -22.77 3.16
CA PRO A 106 10.39 -23.14 3.40
C PRO A 106 11.08 -22.29 4.48
N ASP A 107 11.85 -22.98 5.33
CA ASP A 107 12.56 -22.39 6.46
C ASP A 107 13.48 -21.22 6.07
N PHE A 108 14.09 -21.26 4.90
CA PHE A 108 14.99 -20.18 4.46
C PHE A 108 14.26 -18.84 4.26
N ALA A 109 12.95 -18.86 3.98
CA ALA A 109 12.13 -17.66 3.86
C ALA A 109 11.55 -17.28 5.21
N LEU A 110 10.94 -18.25 5.92
CA LEU A 110 10.30 -18.03 7.21
C LEU A 110 11.29 -17.53 8.28
N LYS A 111 12.45 -18.18 8.39
CA LYS A 111 13.46 -17.90 9.42
C LYS A 111 14.47 -16.83 8.99
N GLN A 112 14.33 -16.23 7.81
CA GLN A 112 15.31 -15.29 7.26
C GLN A 112 15.67 -14.16 8.24
N ALA A 113 14.66 -13.47 8.76
CA ALA A 113 14.87 -12.30 9.60
C ALA A 113 15.44 -12.70 10.98
N GLU A 114 14.94 -13.80 11.56
CA GLU A 114 15.47 -14.37 12.80
C GLU A 114 16.96 -14.71 12.66
N GLU A 115 17.31 -15.52 11.66
CA GLU A 115 18.70 -15.94 11.40
C GLU A 115 19.61 -14.74 11.12
N PHE A 116 19.12 -13.73 10.38
CA PHE A 116 19.88 -12.50 10.15
C PHE A 116 20.18 -11.79 11.46
N PHE A 117 19.16 -11.56 12.29
CA PHE A 117 19.31 -10.84 13.54
C PHE A 117 20.11 -11.61 14.59
N GLU A 118 20.23 -12.94 14.50
CA GLU A 118 21.13 -13.73 15.35
C GLU A 118 22.62 -13.55 15.01
N THR A 119 22.95 -13.02 13.83
CA THR A 119 24.35 -12.78 13.45
C THR A 119 24.96 -11.59 14.21
N PRO A 120 26.29 -11.51 14.39
CA PRO A 120 26.94 -10.35 15.03
C PRO A 120 26.60 -9.01 14.36
N LEU A 121 26.51 -9.01 13.02
CA LEU A 121 26.10 -7.81 12.27
C LEU A 121 24.62 -7.50 12.53
N GLY A 122 23.75 -8.51 12.45
CA GLY A 122 22.33 -8.38 12.73
C GLY A 122 22.06 -7.79 14.11
N GLN A 123 22.72 -8.31 15.15
CA GLN A 123 22.62 -7.78 16.51
C GLN A 123 23.07 -6.32 16.61
N MET A 124 24.10 -5.93 15.86
CA MET A 124 24.59 -4.55 15.84
C MET A 124 23.60 -3.58 15.17
N VAL A 125 22.95 -3.99 14.07
CA VAL A 125 22.02 -3.13 13.31
C VAL A 125 20.57 -3.22 13.77
N LYS A 126 20.19 -4.28 14.51
CA LYS A 126 18.82 -4.52 14.99
C LYS A 126 18.22 -3.30 15.70
N PRO A 127 18.92 -2.61 16.64
CA PRO A 127 18.35 -1.43 17.29
C PRO A 127 18.03 -0.30 16.31
N MET A 128 18.89 -0.08 15.30
CA MET A 128 18.70 0.94 14.28
C MET A 128 17.53 0.61 13.36
N VAL A 129 17.46 -0.63 12.87
CA VAL A 129 16.35 -1.10 12.00
C VAL A 129 15.02 -1.00 12.74
N MET A 130 14.97 -1.45 14.00
CA MET A 130 13.76 -1.38 14.82
C MET A 130 13.37 0.07 15.14
N ALA A 131 14.34 0.95 15.43
CA ALA A 131 14.07 2.37 15.65
C ALA A 131 13.49 3.04 14.41
N GLN A 132 14.03 2.73 13.22
CA GLN A 132 13.52 3.26 11.96
C GLN A 132 12.09 2.77 11.68
N GLN A 133 11.83 1.47 11.85
CA GLN A 133 10.48 0.92 11.68
C GLN A 133 9.49 1.57 12.67
N ASN A 134 9.87 1.68 13.94
CA ASN A 134 9.04 2.31 14.95
C ASN A 134 8.81 3.79 14.66
N ALA A 135 9.79 4.50 14.09
CA ALA A 135 9.60 5.89 13.68
C ALA A 135 8.59 6.01 12.53
N LEU A 136 8.56 5.06 11.59
CA LEU A 136 7.55 5.01 10.54
C LEU A 136 6.16 4.74 11.13
N ILE A 137 6.05 3.76 12.03
CA ILE A 137 4.80 3.43 12.72
C ILE A 137 4.34 4.59 13.61
N GLN A 138 5.25 5.25 14.34
CA GLN A 138 4.93 6.39 15.20
C GLN A 138 4.57 7.63 14.39
N GLY A 139 5.27 7.91 13.28
CA GLY A 139 4.91 8.97 12.36
C GLY A 139 3.46 8.80 11.89
N ALA A 140 3.12 7.60 11.44
CA ALA A 140 1.73 7.25 11.12
C ALA A 140 0.80 7.36 12.35
N SER A 141 1.18 6.81 13.51
CA SER A 141 0.40 6.81 14.77
C SER A 141 0.10 8.19 15.32
N SER A 142 1.06 9.12 15.28
CA SER A 142 0.89 10.51 15.71
C SER A 142 -0.05 11.31 14.82
N MET A 143 -0.38 10.79 13.64
CA MET A 143 -1.41 11.34 12.75
C MET A 143 -2.79 10.73 13.01
N PHE A 144 -2.89 9.72 13.90
CA PHE A 144 -4.14 9.07 14.31
C PHE A 144 -4.67 9.50 15.70
N ASP A 145 -3.92 10.30 16.48
CA ASP A 145 -4.32 10.73 17.82
C ASP A 145 -4.83 12.18 17.83
N THR A 146 -6.15 12.36 17.87
CA THR A 146 -6.81 13.63 18.17
C THR A 146 -6.97 13.78 19.69
N GLY A 147 -5.88 13.98 20.43
CA GLY A 147 -6.01 14.03 21.90
C GLY A 147 -4.78 14.30 22.76
N SER A 148 -4.36 15.56 22.83
CA SER A 148 -3.66 16.21 23.97
C SER A 148 -2.26 15.76 24.43
N ALA A 149 -1.33 16.70 24.17
CA ALA A 149 -0.28 17.22 25.05
C ALA A 149 1.07 16.49 25.20
N GLU A 150 2.08 17.21 24.69
CA GLU A 150 3.44 17.41 25.19
C GLU A 150 4.37 16.20 25.38
N ASN A 151 5.31 16.05 24.44
CA ASN A 151 6.71 16.02 24.83
C ASN A 151 7.65 16.46 23.70
N GLU A 152 8.50 17.43 24.01
CA GLU A 152 9.65 17.82 23.20
C GLU A 152 10.60 16.63 23.05
N ASN A 153 11.02 16.30 21.81
CA ASN A 153 12.42 15.96 21.54
C ASN A 153 12.76 15.91 20.04
N LYS A 154 13.76 16.74 19.68
CA LYS A 154 14.65 16.69 18.50
C LYS A 154 14.04 16.18 17.19
N THR A 155 13.53 17.14 16.41
CA THR A 155 13.38 17.03 14.96
C THR A 155 14.75 16.72 14.33
N LEU A 156 14.97 15.46 13.94
CA LEU A 156 15.86 15.16 12.83
C LEU A 156 15.07 15.51 11.57
N ASN A 157 15.57 16.48 10.80
CA ASN A 157 15.02 16.86 9.52
C ASN A 157 15.28 15.72 8.53
N VAL A 158 14.37 14.75 8.49
CA VAL A 158 14.41 13.66 7.53
C VAL A 158 13.44 14.03 6.42
N ASN A 159 13.95 14.24 5.21
CA ASN A 159 13.12 14.46 4.02
C ASN A 159 12.35 13.16 3.72
N PRO A 160 11.01 13.12 3.85
CA PRO A 160 10.20 11.92 3.62
C PRO A 160 10.37 11.36 2.20
N GLU A 161 10.55 12.24 1.20
CA GLU A 161 10.81 11.83 -0.18
C GLU A 161 12.13 11.08 -0.32
N ALA A 162 13.15 11.46 0.43
CA ALA A 162 14.46 10.80 0.38
C ALA A 162 14.40 9.40 1.01
N VAL A 163 13.57 9.21 2.03
CA VAL A 163 13.36 7.90 2.68
C VAL A 163 12.57 6.99 1.75
N LEU A 164 11.45 7.47 1.20
CA LEU A 164 10.62 6.70 0.26
C LEU A 164 11.41 6.34 -1.01
N ASN A 165 12.15 7.28 -1.59
CA ASN A 165 13.04 7.01 -2.72
C ASN A 165 14.14 6.01 -2.37
N THR A 166 14.67 6.02 -1.15
CA THR A 166 15.66 5.03 -0.70
C THR A 166 15.03 3.64 -0.55
N PHE A 167 13.78 3.55 -0.07
CA PHE A 167 13.04 2.29 -0.01
C PHE A 167 12.74 1.73 -1.40
N SER A 168 12.26 2.55 -2.33
CA SER A 168 12.03 2.16 -3.73
C SER A 168 13.33 1.79 -4.46
N GLN A 169 14.44 2.49 -4.20
CA GLN A 169 15.76 2.17 -4.76
C GLN A 169 16.37 0.89 -4.19
N LEU A 170 16.08 0.54 -2.94
CA LEU A 170 16.48 -0.73 -2.33
C LEU A 170 15.62 -1.92 -2.83
N GLN A 171 14.42 -1.65 -3.35
CA GLN A 171 13.47 -2.63 -3.89
C GLN A 171 13.52 -2.79 -5.42
N GLY A 172 14.22 -1.91 -6.15
CA GLY A 172 14.55 -2.11 -7.56
C GLY A 172 13.44 -1.75 -8.56
N GLU A 173 12.59 -0.77 -8.26
CA GLU A 173 11.54 -0.30 -9.19
C GLU A 173 11.85 1.08 -9.77
N THR A 174 11.58 1.25 -11.08
CA THR A 174 11.33 2.55 -11.72
C THR A 174 9.81 2.77 -11.81
N PRO A 175 9.26 3.91 -11.35
CA PRO A 175 7.82 4.17 -11.40
C PRO A 175 7.31 4.19 -12.85
N VAL A 176 6.23 3.44 -13.12
CA VAL A 176 5.47 3.61 -14.36
C VAL A 176 4.59 4.85 -14.18
N ALA A 177 4.83 5.90 -14.97
CA ALA A 177 4.05 7.14 -14.90
C ALA A 177 2.58 6.89 -15.29
N ALA A 178 1.65 7.48 -14.54
CA ALA A 178 0.23 7.50 -14.88
C ALA A 178 -0.01 8.29 -16.17
N ASP A 179 -0.91 7.83 -17.01
CA ASP A 179 -1.50 8.62 -18.11
C ASP A 179 -2.81 9.27 -17.60
N LEU A 180 -2.69 10.26 -16.69
CA LEU A 180 -3.82 11.01 -16.13
C LEU A 180 -3.85 12.41 -16.77
N SER A 181 -5.06 12.94 -17.03
CA SER A 181 -5.26 14.27 -17.63
C SER A 181 -4.66 15.38 -16.76
N ASP A 182 -4.14 16.44 -17.40
CA ASP A 182 -3.62 17.66 -16.75
C ASP A 182 -4.70 18.37 -15.89
N SER A 183 -5.98 18.05 -16.12
CA SER A 183 -7.11 18.58 -15.31
C SER A 183 -7.21 17.94 -13.92
N ILE A 184 -6.39 16.93 -13.62
CA ILE A 184 -6.36 16.22 -12.34
C ILE A 184 -5.04 16.52 -11.63
N THR A 185 -5.10 17.04 -10.42
CA THR A 185 -3.90 17.32 -9.63
C THR A 185 -3.48 16.07 -8.84
N ALA A 186 -2.26 15.58 -9.07
CA ALA A 186 -1.71 14.48 -8.28
C ALA A 186 -1.28 14.98 -6.89
N ILE A 187 -1.72 14.30 -5.84
CA ILE A 187 -1.33 14.58 -4.46
C ILE A 187 -0.36 13.49 -3.99
N SER A 188 0.82 13.93 -3.55
CA SER A 188 1.85 13.10 -2.94
C SER A 188 1.96 13.27 -1.41
N ASP A 189 1.28 14.27 -0.84
CA ASP A 189 1.33 14.64 0.58
C ASP A 189 -0.08 14.68 1.16
N ILE A 190 -0.30 13.91 2.21
CA ILE A 190 -1.62 13.80 2.86
C ILE A 190 -2.07 15.09 3.56
N SER A 191 -1.12 15.92 4.00
CA SER A 191 -1.41 17.21 4.62
C SER A 191 -2.08 18.15 3.62
N LEU A 192 -1.58 18.14 2.37
CA LEU A 192 -2.19 18.88 1.27
C LEU A 192 -3.58 18.34 0.93
N LEU A 193 -3.78 17.02 1.00
CA LEU A 193 -5.09 16.41 0.77
C LEU A 193 -6.11 16.88 1.82
N GLN A 194 -5.75 16.84 3.10
CA GLN A 194 -6.64 17.26 4.19
C GLN A 194 -6.99 18.75 4.09
N GLU A 195 -6.01 19.61 3.81
CA GLU A 195 -6.25 21.04 3.58
C GLU A 195 -7.17 21.25 2.38
N SER A 196 -6.93 20.54 1.27
CA SER A 196 -7.74 20.65 0.05
C SER A 196 -9.19 20.23 0.28
N ILE A 197 -9.44 19.18 1.07
CA ILE A 197 -10.80 18.73 1.42
C ILE A 197 -11.58 19.81 2.16
N ILE A 198 -10.92 20.55 3.06
CA ILE A 198 -11.55 21.60 3.87
C ILE A 198 -11.75 22.89 3.08
N THR A 199 -10.79 23.24 2.23
CA THR A 199 -10.73 24.53 1.54
C THR A 199 -11.47 24.55 0.20
N THR A 200 -11.68 23.38 -0.40
CA THR A 200 -12.32 23.26 -1.72
C THR A 200 -13.83 23.06 -1.58
N PRO A 201 -14.67 23.91 -2.20
CA PRO A 201 -16.13 23.79 -2.11
C PRO A 201 -16.67 22.45 -2.62
N CYS A 202 -16.15 21.94 -3.74
CA CYS A 202 -16.46 20.62 -4.27
C CYS A 202 -15.19 19.94 -4.76
N LEU A 203 -14.84 18.81 -4.15
CA LEU A 203 -13.61 18.08 -4.41
C LEU A 203 -13.92 16.64 -4.80
N VAL A 204 -13.30 16.17 -5.88
CA VAL A 204 -13.30 14.77 -6.27
C VAL A 204 -11.93 14.19 -5.98
N LEU A 205 -11.87 13.15 -5.15
CA LEU A 205 -10.67 12.40 -4.84
C LEU A 205 -10.72 11.03 -5.49
N TYR A 206 -9.81 10.79 -6.43
CA TYR A 206 -9.66 9.52 -7.13
C TYR A 206 -8.43 8.76 -6.63
N LEU A 207 -8.64 7.57 -6.09
CA LEU A 207 -7.57 6.71 -5.57
C LEU A 207 -7.32 5.56 -6.52
N TRP A 208 -6.08 5.40 -6.94
CA TRP A 208 -5.70 4.45 -7.99
C TRP A 208 -4.29 3.90 -7.76
N SER A 209 -3.89 2.92 -8.57
CA SER A 209 -2.56 2.31 -8.52
C SER A 209 -2.03 2.03 -9.92
N SER A 210 -0.71 2.18 -10.10
CA SER A 210 -0.02 1.92 -11.37
C SER A 210 0.01 0.44 -11.78
N VAL A 211 -0.25 -0.48 -10.85
CA VAL A 211 -0.20 -1.93 -11.12
C VAL A 211 -1.58 -2.56 -11.31
N ASN A 212 -2.66 -1.84 -10.97
CA ASN A 212 -4.01 -2.36 -11.11
C ASN A 212 -4.53 -2.14 -12.54
N GLU A 213 -4.84 -3.23 -13.25
CA GLU A 213 -5.26 -3.15 -14.66
C GLU A 213 -6.62 -2.47 -14.85
N GLU A 214 -7.54 -2.60 -13.88
CA GLU A 214 -8.82 -1.88 -13.90
C GLU A 214 -8.63 -0.36 -13.82
N CYS A 215 -7.50 0.11 -13.26
CA CYS A 215 -7.16 1.53 -13.24
C CYS A 215 -6.84 2.09 -14.62
N LYS A 216 -6.42 1.30 -15.61
CA LYS A 216 -6.08 1.82 -16.95
C LYS A 216 -7.27 2.49 -17.63
N ASP A 217 -8.37 1.76 -17.78
CA ASP A 217 -9.61 2.29 -18.37
C ASP A 217 -10.24 3.36 -17.48
N SER A 218 -10.12 3.21 -16.16
CA SER A 218 -10.68 4.16 -15.18
C SER A 218 -9.96 5.50 -15.21
N ASN A 219 -8.63 5.50 -15.38
CA ASN A 219 -7.79 6.70 -15.47
C ASN A 219 -8.19 7.57 -16.68
N THR A 220 -8.46 6.95 -17.84
CA THR A 220 -8.95 7.68 -19.02
C THR A 220 -10.31 8.31 -18.74
N LYS A 221 -11.25 7.54 -18.19
CA LYS A 221 -12.62 8.01 -17.94
C LYS A 221 -12.69 9.13 -16.90
N ILE A 222 -11.96 9.02 -15.79
CA ILE A 222 -11.90 10.10 -14.79
C ILE A 222 -11.24 11.36 -15.38
N GLY A 223 -10.26 11.20 -16.30
CA GLY A 223 -9.67 12.30 -17.05
C GLY A 223 -10.70 13.04 -17.93
N GLU A 224 -11.51 12.30 -18.69
CA GLU A 224 -12.59 12.88 -19.52
C GLU A 224 -13.62 13.64 -18.67
N ILE A 225 -13.99 13.08 -17.51
CA ILE A 225 -14.89 13.75 -16.54
C ILE A 225 -14.23 15.02 -15.99
N ALA A 226 -12.96 14.95 -15.58
CA ALA A 226 -12.24 16.10 -15.04
C ALA A 226 -12.16 17.24 -16.07
N GLU A 227 -11.85 16.95 -17.33
CA GLU A 227 -11.81 17.96 -18.41
C GLU A 227 -13.18 18.59 -18.65
N LYS A 228 -14.25 17.79 -18.64
CA LYS A 228 -15.62 18.26 -18.85
C LYS A 228 -16.07 19.23 -17.75
N PHE A 229 -15.70 18.97 -16.49
CA PHE A 229 -16.13 19.79 -15.35
C PHE A 229 -15.17 20.94 -15.02
N SER A 230 -13.88 20.81 -15.30
CA SER A 230 -12.90 21.88 -15.12
C SER A 230 -13.01 22.99 -16.18
N ASN A 231 -13.47 22.67 -17.40
CA ASN A 231 -13.72 23.66 -18.46
C ASN A 231 -15.07 24.39 -18.32
N ASP A 232 -15.90 23.98 -17.37
CA ASP A 232 -17.18 24.61 -17.08
C ASP A 232 -17.00 25.63 -15.95
N GLU A 233 -16.88 26.92 -16.28
CA GLU A 233 -16.67 28.01 -15.31
C GLU A 233 -17.76 28.09 -14.21
N THR A 234 -18.91 27.43 -14.40
CA THR A 234 -19.97 27.37 -13.39
C THR A 234 -19.76 26.26 -12.35
N SER A 235 -18.82 25.36 -12.61
CA SER A 235 -18.55 24.17 -11.79
C SER A 235 -17.32 24.41 -10.93
N GLN A 236 -17.50 24.72 -9.66
CA GLN A 236 -16.39 24.83 -8.69
C GLN A 236 -15.90 23.44 -8.23
N VAL A 237 -15.67 22.53 -9.18
CA VAL A 237 -15.25 21.16 -8.91
C VAL A 237 -13.75 21.04 -9.16
N THR A 238 -12.99 20.59 -8.17
CA THR A 238 -11.56 20.32 -8.31
C THR A 238 -11.30 18.83 -8.20
N PHE A 239 -10.44 18.31 -9.08
CA PHE A 239 -10.09 16.89 -9.14
C PHE A 239 -8.69 16.66 -8.61
N PHE A 240 -8.59 15.75 -7.64
CA PHE A 240 -7.32 15.24 -7.13
C PHE A 240 -7.21 13.74 -7.38
N SER A 241 -5.98 13.29 -7.62
CA SER A 241 -5.66 11.86 -7.65
C SER A 241 -4.56 11.52 -6.66
N VAL A 242 -4.63 10.31 -6.11
CA VAL A 242 -3.56 9.75 -5.28
C VAL A 242 -3.24 8.36 -5.79
N ASN A 243 -1.96 8.15 -6.11
CA ASN A 243 -1.43 6.81 -6.32
C ASN A 243 -1.20 6.16 -4.94
N THR A 244 -2.01 5.17 -4.60
CA THR A 244 -1.97 4.51 -3.28
C THR A 244 -0.69 3.70 -3.05
N GLN A 245 0.10 3.40 -4.09
CA GLN A 245 1.43 2.82 -3.93
C GLN A 245 2.46 3.85 -3.46
N GLN A 246 2.29 5.11 -3.85
CA GLN A 246 3.23 6.18 -3.52
C GLN A 246 2.84 6.88 -2.21
N VAL A 247 1.54 7.03 -1.98
CA VAL A 247 0.99 7.69 -0.78
C VAL A 247 0.14 6.70 0.00
N VAL A 248 0.83 5.72 0.58
CA VAL A 248 0.23 4.57 1.27
C VAL A 248 -0.69 5.00 2.42
N GLU A 249 -0.37 6.12 3.07
CA GLU A 249 -1.14 6.71 4.17
C GLU A 249 -2.58 7.07 3.78
N VAL A 250 -2.82 7.46 2.52
CA VAL A 250 -4.16 7.80 2.04
C VAL A 250 -5.06 6.57 1.95
N ALA A 251 -4.53 5.42 1.49
CA ALA A 251 -5.30 4.19 1.45
C ALA A 251 -5.79 3.76 2.84
N TYR A 252 -4.95 3.96 3.86
CA TYR A 252 -5.30 3.65 5.25
C TYR A 252 -6.31 4.66 5.83
N ASN A 253 -6.05 5.97 5.68
CA ASN A 253 -6.91 7.01 6.26
C ASN A 253 -8.34 7.00 5.72
N PHE A 254 -8.52 6.57 4.48
CA PHE A 254 -9.82 6.50 3.81
C PHE A 254 -10.46 5.10 3.90
N ASN A 255 -9.84 4.17 4.65
CA ASN A 255 -10.25 2.78 4.80
C ASN A 255 -10.55 2.11 3.44
N VAL A 256 -9.63 2.31 2.49
CA VAL A 256 -9.80 1.87 1.10
C VAL A 256 -9.76 0.36 1.04
N LYS A 257 -10.88 -0.26 0.64
CA LYS A 257 -10.99 -1.71 0.48
C LYS A 257 -10.62 -2.16 -0.93
N THR A 258 -10.90 -1.32 -1.91
CA THR A 258 -10.79 -1.64 -3.34
C THR A 258 -10.33 -0.40 -4.10
N ILE A 259 -9.56 -0.63 -5.16
CA ILE A 259 -9.10 0.40 -6.10
C ILE A 259 -9.40 -0.08 -7.54
N PRO A 260 -9.73 0.83 -8.48
CA PRO A 260 -9.90 2.27 -8.28
C PRO A 260 -11.19 2.60 -7.52
N CYS A 261 -11.12 3.62 -6.66
CA CYS A 261 -12.27 4.13 -5.90
C CYS A 261 -12.28 5.66 -5.91
N THR A 262 -13.47 6.22 -5.63
CA THR A 262 -13.69 7.67 -5.71
C THR A 262 -14.49 8.16 -4.53
N TYR A 263 -14.11 9.33 -4.02
CA TYR A 263 -14.82 10.06 -2.98
C TYR A 263 -15.15 11.45 -3.51
N VAL A 264 -16.37 11.92 -3.24
CA VAL A 264 -16.76 13.30 -3.53
C VAL A 264 -17.02 14.00 -2.20
N TYR A 265 -16.35 15.13 -2.03
CA TYR A 265 -16.49 16.01 -0.89
C TYR A 265 -17.19 17.29 -1.33
N GLN A 266 -18.10 17.77 -0.50
CA GLN A 266 -18.72 19.09 -0.63
C GLN A 266 -18.58 19.83 0.70
N ASN A 267 -17.90 20.97 0.69
CA ASN A 267 -17.63 21.78 1.89
C ASN A 267 -17.03 20.97 3.06
N GLY A 268 -16.13 20.03 2.75
CA GLY A 268 -15.48 19.15 3.74
C GLY A 268 -16.27 17.90 4.16
N GLU A 269 -17.51 17.72 3.71
CA GLU A 269 -18.31 16.52 4.00
C GLU A 269 -18.35 15.56 2.82
N VAL A 270 -18.28 14.25 3.09
CA VAL A 270 -18.40 13.21 2.06
C VAL A 270 -19.85 13.12 1.57
N VAL A 271 -20.08 13.37 0.28
CA VAL A 271 -21.40 13.30 -0.36
C VAL A 271 -21.54 12.12 -1.33
N LEU A 272 -20.45 11.46 -1.68
CA LEU A 272 -20.43 10.20 -2.44
C LEU A 272 -19.18 9.38 -2.05
N THR A 273 -19.36 8.06 -1.95
CA THR A 273 -18.28 7.09 -1.80
C THR A 273 -18.54 5.94 -2.75
N GLN A 274 -17.59 5.71 -3.66
CA GLN A 274 -17.62 4.62 -4.62
C GLN A 274 -16.51 3.64 -4.25
N GLU A 275 -16.85 2.52 -3.62
CA GLU A 275 -15.86 1.47 -3.31
C GLU A 275 -15.23 0.92 -4.61
N LYS A 276 -15.98 0.90 -5.71
CA LYS A 276 -15.47 0.69 -7.06
C LYS A 276 -15.86 1.87 -7.94
N PHE A 277 -14.90 2.42 -8.69
CA PHE A 277 -15.14 3.56 -9.57
C PHE A 277 -16.26 3.28 -10.58
N ASP A 278 -17.28 4.14 -10.56
CA ASP A 278 -18.38 4.16 -11.53
C ASP A 278 -18.48 5.57 -12.17
N PRO A 279 -18.13 5.72 -13.45
CA PRO A 279 -18.12 7.01 -14.13
C PRO A 279 -19.52 7.62 -14.31
N GLU A 280 -20.55 6.79 -14.53
CA GLU A 280 -21.91 7.28 -14.79
C GLU A 280 -22.53 7.87 -13.52
N GLU A 281 -22.36 7.16 -12.39
CA GLU A 281 -22.81 7.63 -11.08
C GLU A 281 -22.06 8.90 -10.65
N LEU A 282 -20.75 8.97 -10.88
CA LEU A 282 -19.96 10.17 -10.58
C LEU A 282 -20.45 11.38 -11.39
N GLU A 283 -20.62 11.22 -12.71
CA GLU A 283 -21.11 12.31 -13.56
C GLU A 283 -22.50 12.80 -13.15
N GLN A 284 -23.40 11.86 -12.82
CA GLN A 284 -24.74 12.19 -12.36
C GLN A 284 -24.65 13.01 -11.06
N LYS A 285 -23.88 12.54 -10.07
CA LYS A 285 -23.74 13.22 -8.78
C LYS A 285 -23.17 14.63 -8.95
N LEU A 286 -22.11 14.79 -9.75
CA LEU A 286 -21.53 16.11 -10.00
C LEU A 286 -22.51 17.05 -10.71
N THR A 287 -23.36 16.53 -11.60
CA THR A 287 -24.41 17.32 -12.28
C THR A 287 -25.52 17.75 -11.32
N GLU A 288 -25.86 16.94 -10.32
CA GLU A 288 -26.80 17.29 -9.25
C GLU A 288 -26.25 18.40 -8.38
N LEU A 289 -24.99 18.29 -7.95
CA LEU A 289 -24.31 19.27 -7.10
C LEU A 289 -24.13 20.65 -7.77
N LYS A 290 -24.17 20.74 -9.11
CA LYS A 290 -24.20 22.02 -9.83
C LYS A 290 -25.52 22.80 -9.68
N LYS A 291 -26.62 22.13 -9.31
CA LYS A 291 -27.96 22.75 -9.32
C LYS A 291 -28.35 23.39 -7.98
N GLU A 292 -27.56 23.17 -6.94
CA GLU A 292 -27.75 23.72 -5.58
C GLU A 292 -26.95 25.01 -5.39
#